data_AF-A0A7V2XBG9-F1
#
_entry.id   AF-A0A7V2XBG9-F1
#
_cell.length_a   1.000
_cell.length_b   1.000
_cell.length_c   1.000
_cell.angle_alpha   90.00
_cell.angle_beta   90.00
_cell.angle_gamma   90.00
#
_symmetry.space_group_name_H-M   'P 1'
#
loop_
_entity.id
_entity.type
_entity.pdbx_description
1 polymer ?
#
loop_
_entity_poly.entity_id
_entity_poly.type
_entity_poly.pdbx_seq_one_letter_code
_entity_poly.pdbx_strand_id
1 'polypeptide(L)'
;MKLHEMTAHRLHEMLLRGEVTAREITESVLQRIAEVEDRVRAFITLTPELALEQAAAADARIRKGEAGPLTGIPVAIKDVICTQGVRTTCG
;
A
#
# COMPACT_ATOMS: atom_id res chain seq x y z
N MET A 1 -10.07 -9.45 9.34
CA MET A 1 -9.08 -8.67 10.13
C MET A 1 -8.87 -7.34 9.42
N LYS A 2 -8.82 -6.21 10.14
CA LYS A 2 -8.60 -4.88 9.52
C LYS A 2 -7.10 -4.59 9.41
N LEU A 3 -6.46 -5.04 8.33
CA LEU A 3 -5.02 -4.86 8.15
C LEU A 3 -4.63 -3.38 8.05
N HIS A 4 -5.53 -2.54 7.53
CA HIS A 4 -5.32 -1.09 7.42
C HIS A 4 -5.26 -0.34 8.77
N GLU A 5 -5.64 -0.97 9.88
CA GLU A 5 -5.52 -0.38 11.23
C GLU A 5 -4.19 -0.75 11.91
N MET A 6 -3.39 -1.63 11.31
CA MET A 6 -2.12 -2.09 11.89
C MET A 6 -0.97 -1.13 11.59
N THR A 7 0.02 -1.12 12.47
CA THR A 7 1.26 -0.36 12.25
C THR A 7 2.12 -1.01 11.17
N ALA A 8 2.88 -0.19 10.44
CA ALA A 8 3.77 -0.67 9.38
C ALA A 8 4.76 -1.75 9.86
N HIS A 9 5.31 -1.62 11.08
CA HIS A 9 6.23 -2.61 11.64
C HIS A 9 5.55 -3.95 11.93
N ARG A 10 4.29 -3.95 12.39
CA ARG A 10 3.54 -5.19 12.60
C ARG A 10 3.21 -5.87 11.28
N LEU A 11 2.73 -5.11 10.30
CA LEU A 11 2.49 -5.62 8.95
C LEU A 11 3.76 -6.22 8.34
N HIS A 12 4.92 -5.56 8.52
CA HIS A 12 6.20 -6.08 8.06
C HIS A 12 6.58 -7.40 8.74
N GLU A 13 6.43 -7.51 10.07
CA GLU A 13 6.65 -8.76 10.80
C GLU A 13 5.76 -9.90 10.27
N MET A 14 4.47 -9.61 10.05
CA MET A 14 3.51 -10.58 9.52
C MET A 14 3.84 -11.02 8.09
N LEU A 15 4.27 -10.08 7.23
CA LEU A 15 4.74 -10.37 5.87
C LEU A 15 5.94 -11.32 5.88
N LEU A 16 6.94 -11.05 6.72
CA LEU A 16 8.12 -11.91 6.83
C LEU A 16 7.80 -13.32 7.37
N ARG A 17 6.75 -13.44 8.19
CA ARG A 17 6.26 -14.73 8.69
C ARG A 17 5.31 -15.45 7.72
N GLY A 18 4.92 -14.80 6.63
CA GLY A 18 3.93 -15.33 5.68
C GLY A 18 2.52 -15.44 6.25
N GLU A 19 2.20 -14.67 7.30
CA GLU A 19 0.87 -14.63 7.91
C GLU A 19 -0.15 -13.87 7.04
N VAL A 20 0.36 -12.92 6.24
CA VAL A 20 -0.39 -12.12 5.26
C VAL A 20 0.49 -11.85 4.04
N THR A 21 -0.13 -11.42 2.95
CA THR A 21 0.52 -10.98 1.73
C THR A 21 0.43 -9.46 1.57
N ALA A 22 1.38 -8.87 0.83
CA ALA A 22 1.36 -7.45 0.49
C ALA A 22 0.10 -7.10 -0.31
N ARG A 23 -0.39 -8.05 -1.12
CA ARG A 23 -1.65 -7.92 -1.84
C ARG A 23 -2.84 -7.77 -0.87
N GLU A 24 -2.98 -8.64 0.12
CA GLU A 24 -4.08 -8.56 1.10
C GLU A 24 -4.05 -7.25 1.91
N ILE A 25 -2.85 -6.78 2.28
CA ILE A 25 -2.70 -5.49 2.95
C ILE A 25 -3.17 -4.35 2.04
N THR A 26 -2.74 -4.37 0.77
CA THR A 26 -3.10 -3.34 -0.21
C THR A 26 -4.60 -3.33 -0.48
N GLU A 27 -5.22 -4.50 -0.68
CA GLU A 27 -6.67 -4.64 -0.83
C GLU A 27 -7.42 -4.11 0.41
N SER A 28 -6.94 -4.40 1.62
CA SER A 28 -7.53 -3.87 2.86
C SER A 28 -7.45 -2.33 2.93
N VAL A 29 -6.41 -1.70 2.39
CA VAL A 29 -6.28 -0.23 2.37
C VAL A 29 -7.18 0.36 1.29
N LEU A 30 -7.22 -0.21 0.08
CA LEU A 30 -8.10 0.23 -1.01
C LEU A 30 -9.57 0.14 -0.61
N GLN A 31 -9.96 -0.95 0.07
CA GLN A 31 -11.31 -1.11 0.61
C GLN A 31 -11.63 -0.01 1.64
N ARG A 32 -10.69 0.31 2.51
CA ARG A 32 -10.87 1.39 3.49
C ARG A 32 -11.05 2.74 2.80
N ILE A 33 -10.28 3.03 1.76
CA ILE A 33 -10.43 4.26 0.96
C ILE A 33 -11.85 4.31 0.37
N ALA A 34 -12.30 3.24 -0.28
CA ALA A 34 -13.63 3.17 -0.88
C ALA A 34 -14.76 3.42 0.14
N GLU A 35 -14.59 3.02 1.40
CA GLU A 35 -15.58 3.19 2.47
C GLU A 35 -15.70 4.61 3.03
N VAL A 36 -14.68 5.47 2.92
CA VAL A 36 -14.68 6.77 3.62
C VAL A 36 -14.26 7.97 2.79
N GLU A 37 -13.76 7.77 1.59
CA GLU A 37 -13.17 8.84 0.80
C GLU A 37 -14.20 9.89 0.35
N ASP A 38 -15.47 9.51 0.22
CA ASP A 38 -16.59 10.42 -0.02
C ASP A 38 -16.74 11.52 1.04
N ARG A 39 -16.36 11.19 2.29
CA ARG A 39 -16.42 12.06 3.46
C ARG A 39 -15.08 12.72 3.78
N VAL A 40 -13.97 11.98 3.64
CA VAL A 40 -12.65 12.43 4.07
C VAL A 40 -11.96 13.27 2.98
N ARG A 41 -12.09 12.88 1.71
CA ARG A 41 -11.47 13.57 0.56
C ARG A 41 -9.96 13.79 0.73
N ALA A 42 -9.23 12.73 1.13
CA ALA A 42 -7.78 12.75 1.34
C ALA A 42 -6.95 12.54 0.05
N PHE A 43 -7.51 11.92 -0.99
CA PHE A 43 -6.79 11.52 -2.21
C PHE A 43 -7.21 12.34 -3.44
N ILE A 44 -6.25 12.72 -4.28
CA ILE A 44 -6.48 13.39 -5.57
C ILE A 44 -6.39 12.38 -6.72
N THR A 45 -5.31 11.61 -6.76
CA THR A 45 -5.07 10.58 -7.78
C THR A 45 -4.88 9.23 -7.09
N LEU A 46 -5.79 8.28 -7.31
CA LEU A 46 -5.64 6.89 -6.87
C LEU A 46 -4.97 6.06 -7.97
N THR A 47 -4.18 5.07 -7.56
CA THR A 47 -3.43 4.17 -8.46
C THR A 47 -3.63 2.69 -8.08
N PRO A 48 -4.88 2.19 -8.00
CA PRO A 48 -5.18 0.87 -7.45
C PRO A 48 -4.53 -0.27 -8.24
N GLU A 49 -4.52 -0.20 -9.56
CA GLU A 49 -3.90 -1.22 -10.41
C GLU A 49 -2.39 -1.29 -10.19
N LEU A 50 -1.72 -0.12 -10.19
CA LEU A 50 -0.29 -0.02 -9.92
C LEU A 50 0.06 -0.51 -8.50
N ALA A 51 -0.75 -0.15 -7.50
CA ALA A 51 -0.53 -0.58 -6.12
C ALA A 51 -0.61 -2.11 -6.00
N LEU A 52 -1.59 -2.75 -6.64
CA LEU A 52 -1.74 -4.20 -6.64
C LEU A 52 -0.62 -4.90 -7.43
N GLU A 53 -0.16 -4.33 -8.53
CA GLU A 53 1.01 -4.83 -9.28
C GLU A 53 2.27 -4.78 -8.41
N GLN A 54 2.54 -3.65 -7.77
CA GLN A 54 3.69 -3.48 -6.87
C GLN A 54 3.61 -4.39 -5.65
N ALA A 55 2.42 -4.64 -5.11
CA ALA A 55 2.20 -5.58 -4.03
C ALA A 55 2.56 -7.02 -4.44
N ALA A 56 2.14 -7.46 -5.62
CA ALA A 56 2.51 -8.78 -6.14
C ALA A 56 4.03 -8.91 -6.34
N ALA A 57 4.69 -7.85 -6.81
CA ALA A 57 6.15 -7.82 -6.92
C ALA A 57 6.84 -7.87 -5.54
N ALA A 58 6.28 -7.17 -4.54
CA ALA A 58 6.77 -7.21 -3.17
C ALA A 58 6.66 -8.61 -2.56
N ASP A 59 5.52 -9.29 -2.75
CA ASP A 59 5.33 -10.68 -2.32
C ASP A 59 6.38 -11.62 -2.94
N ALA A 60 6.69 -11.44 -4.22
CA ALA A 60 7.74 -12.22 -4.89
C ALA A 60 9.12 -11.97 -4.28
N ARG A 61 9.46 -10.71 -3.92
CA ARG A 61 10.72 -10.37 -3.25
C ARG A 61 10.80 -10.93 -1.83
N ILE A 62 9.71 -10.87 -1.07
CA ILE A 62 9.64 -11.41 0.29
C ILE A 62 9.90 -12.92 0.26
N ARG A 63 9.26 -13.66 -0.67
CA ARG A 63 9.49 -15.11 -0.83
C ARG A 63 10.94 -15.47 -1.16
N LYS A 64 11.68 -14.58 -1.82
CA LYS A 64 13.11 -14.77 -2.13
C LYS A 64 14.04 -14.41 -0.98
N GLY A 65 13.53 -13.87 0.14
CA GLY A 65 14.35 -13.34 1.22
C GLY A 65 15.00 -12.00 0.90
N GLU A 66 14.50 -11.28 -0.11
CA GLU A 66 15.05 -10.00 -0.61
C GLU A 66 14.26 -8.78 -0.08
N ALA A 67 13.57 -8.95 1.06
CA ALA A 67 12.76 -7.91 1.67
C ALA A 67 13.63 -6.88 2.40
N GLY A 68 13.47 -5.61 2.02
CA GLY A 68 13.88 -4.47 2.85
C GLY A 68 12.76 -4.03 3.82
N PRO A 69 13.04 -3.05 4.73
CA PRO A 69 12.17 -2.70 5.86
C PRO A 69 10.73 -2.26 5.52
N LEU A 70 10.48 -1.78 4.31
CA LEU A 70 9.16 -1.30 3.85
C LEU A 70 8.60 -2.14 2.69
N THR A 71 9.23 -3.27 2.35
CA THR A 71 8.75 -4.13 1.25
C THR A 71 7.36 -4.64 1.59
N GLY A 72 6.39 -4.36 0.71
CA GLY A 72 4.99 -4.79 0.85
C GLY A 72 4.11 -3.87 1.69
N ILE A 73 4.62 -2.74 2.18
CA ILE A 73 3.84 -1.75 2.95
C ILE A 73 3.27 -0.68 2.01
N PRO A 74 1.94 -0.48 1.93
CA PRO A 74 1.35 0.60 1.14
C PRO A 74 1.71 1.98 1.67
N VAL A 75 1.87 2.95 0.77
CA VAL A 75 2.13 4.36 1.10
C VAL A 75 1.26 5.28 0.28
N ALA A 76 0.88 6.42 0.87
CA ALA A 76 0.25 7.54 0.18
C ALA A 76 1.25 8.69 0.11
N ILE A 77 1.34 9.33 -1.05
CA ILE A 77 2.28 10.42 -1.30
C ILE A 77 1.50 11.73 -1.39
N LYS A 78 1.98 12.77 -0.71
CA LYS A 78 1.37 14.11 -0.80
C LYS A 78 1.52 14.62 -2.23
N ASP A 79 0.44 15.15 -2.81
CA ASP A 79 0.38 15.59 -4.21
C ASP A 79 1.19 16.87 -4.54
N VAL A 80 2.11 17.27 -3.66
CA VAL A 80 3.15 18.28 -3.93
C VAL A 80 4.52 17.63 -4.17
N ILE A 81 4.57 16.29 -4.18
CA ILE A 81 5.78 15.49 -4.40
C ILE A 81 5.59 14.76 -5.73
N CYS A 82 6.45 15.06 -6.70
CA CYS A 82 6.42 14.42 -8.01
C CYS A 82 6.57 12.91 -7.89
N THR A 83 5.61 12.18 -8.47
CA THR A 83 5.62 10.71 -8.52
C THR A 83 5.70 10.27 -9.97
N GLN A 84 6.78 9.59 -10.36
CA GLN A 84 7.02 9.24 -11.76
C GLN A 84 5.88 8.40 -12.33
N GLY A 85 5.33 8.83 -13.47
CA GLY A 85 4.22 8.14 -14.15
C GLY A 85 2.84 8.33 -13.51
N VAL A 86 2.75 9.09 -12.41
CA VAL A 86 1.48 9.41 -11.73
C VAL A 86 1.25 10.91 -11.83
N ARG A 87 -0.01 11.31 -12.00
CA ARG A 87 -0.40 12.74 -12.05
C ARG A 87 -0.05 13.41 -10.71
N THR A 88 0.50 14.62 -10.80
CA THR A 88 0.75 15.51 -9.65
C THR A 88 0.19 16.89 -9.99
N THR A 89 -0.68 17.46 -9.15
CA THR A 89 -1.36 18.76 -9.37
C THR A 89 -0.90 19.87 -8.44
N CYS A 90 -0.23 19.52 -7.33
CA CYS A 90 0.14 20.46 -6.26
C CYS A 90 -1.07 21.10 -5.56
N GLY A 91 -2.23 20.43 -5.58
CA GLY A 91 -3.51 20.96 -5.08
C GLY A 91 -4.37 21.47 -6.22
#